data_AF-A0A7S1AHP4-F1
#
_entry.id   AF-A0A7S1AHP4-F1
#
_cell.length_a   1.000
_cell.length_b   1.000
_cell.length_c   1.000
_cell.angle_alpha   90.00
_cell.angle_beta   90.00
_cell.angle_gamma   90.00
#
_symmetry.space_group_name_H-M   'P 1'
#
loop_
_entity.id
_entity.type
_entity.pdbx_description
1 polymer ?
#
loop_
_entity_poly.entity_id
_entity_poly.type
_entity_poly.pdbx_seq_one_letter_code
_entity_poly.pdbx_strand_id
1 'polypeptide(L)'
;RGTPVLPASVKTSLSAIVPHSTLHMMVLLCTSFFVVTDLTLIPLTWAWSIDVKHQLMVYSWVSVIFWTVEMMLKFVTGYHVDEEVVVTIKRTARHYMSRCFVFDAFVVCCDWIGTISETTAFHQSAIADVATAVQVLRVSRLFRLAGLFRIVRFARILEEMMDRFASEMVRKLIAIFSICLCVLWLTHVIGCLWCAMASLPSDTGEHWTKEGHLEAEDGLTLYMYTTAFHWTFAQ
;
A
#
# COMPACT_ATOMS: atom_id res chain seq x y z
N ARG A 1 -4.87 10.25 -38.85
CA ARG A 1 -3.64 11.03 -38.55
C ARG A 1 -2.65 10.06 -37.91
N GLY A 2 -1.43 10.01 -38.45
CA GLY A 2 -0.37 9.00 -38.31
C GLY A 2 -0.39 8.08 -37.09
N THR A 3 -0.42 6.77 -37.34
CA THR A 3 0.15 5.78 -36.44
C THR A 3 1.63 6.13 -36.23
N PRO A 4 2.14 6.23 -34.99
CA PRO A 4 3.56 6.44 -34.77
C PRO A 4 4.33 5.24 -35.31
N VAL A 5 5.04 5.45 -36.43
CA VAL A 5 5.96 4.49 -37.01
C VAL A 5 7.15 4.42 -36.06
N LEU A 6 7.22 3.34 -35.28
CA LEU A 6 8.39 3.02 -34.47
C LEU A 6 9.63 2.96 -35.39
N PRO A 7 10.71 3.69 -35.09
CA PRO A 7 11.92 3.69 -35.92
C PRO A 7 12.52 2.27 -36.00
N ALA A 8 12.73 1.82 -37.23
CA ALA A 8 13.13 0.47 -37.62
C ALA A 8 14.60 0.09 -37.29
N SER A 9 15.13 0.44 -36.11
CA SER A 9 16.53 0.12 -35.77
C SER A 9 16.79 -0.45 -34.37
N VAL A 10 15.75 -0.76 -33.58
CA VAL A 10 15.97 -1.38 -32.27
C VAL A 10 16.28 -2.87 -32.43
N LYS A 11 17.58 -3.20 -32.50
CA LYS A 11 18.08 -4.58 -32.32
C LYS A 11 17.56 -5.12 -30.99
N THR A 12 16.59 -6.01 -31.06
CA THR A 12 16.00 -6.72 -29.93
C THR A 12 16.99 -7.73 -29.37
N SER A 13 17.68 -7.35 -28.30
CA SER A 13 18.38 -8.27 -27.40
C SER A 13 17.66 -8.23 -26.05
N LEU A 14 16.85 -9.27 -25.80
CA LEU A 14 15.85 -9.44 -24.73
C LEU A 14 14.76 -8.35 -24.66
N SER A 15 13.54 -8.71 -25.05
CA SER A 15 12.36 -7.83 -25.00
C SER A 15 12.04 -7.39 -23.57
N ALA A 16 12.33 -6.13 -23.26
CA ALA A 16 11.71 -5.43 -22.14
C ALA A 16 10.19 -5.28 -22.37
N ILE A 17 9.43 -5.13 -21.28
CA ILE A 17 7.99 -4.86 -21.35
C ILE A 17 7.81 -3.46 -21.92
N VAL A 18 7.10 -3.38 -23.04
CA VAL A 18 6.82 -2.11 -23.72
C VAL A 18 5.85 -1.30 -22.86
N PRO A 19 6.21 -0.07 -22.45
CA PRO A 19 5.28 0.82 -21.77
C PRO A 19 4.10 1.07 -22.71
N HIS A 20 2.91 1.16 -22.11
CA HIS A 20 1.61 1.17 -22.77
C HIS A 20 1.05 -0.14 -23.35
N SER A 21 1.76 -1.26 -23.29
CA SER A 21 1.22 -2.57 -23.67
C SER A 21 0.04 -3.02 -22.78
N THR A 22 -0.78 -3.96 -23.27
CA THR A 22 -1.88 -4.56 -22.48
C THR A 22 -1.37 -5.27 -21.23
N LEU A 23 -0.20 -5.92 -21.31
CA LEU A 23 0.47 -6.53 -20.16
C LEU A 23 0.84 -5.47 -19.11
N HIS A 24 1.43 -4.35 -19.53
CA HIS A 24 1.75 -3.24 -18.62
C HIS A 24 0.49 -2.74 -17.90
N MET A 25 -0.61 -2.56 -18.64
CA MET A 25 -1.89 -2.15 -18.05
C MET A 25 -2.42 -3.15 -17.02
N MET A 26 -2.34 -4.46 -17.30
CA MET A 26 -2.75 -5.47 -16.34
C MET A 26 -1.91 -5.39 -15.07
N VAL A 27 -0.59 -5.21 -15.19
CA VAL A 27 0.31 -5.03 -14.04
C VAL A 27 -0.08 -3.77 -13.24
N LEU A 28 -0.35 -2.64 -13.90
CA LEU A 28 -0.77 -1.41 -13.24
C LEU A 28 -2.12 -1.56 -12.51
N LEU A 29 -3.08 -2.27 -13.09
CA LEU A 29 -4.38 -2.54 -12.47
C LEU A 29 -4.24 -3.45 -11.25
N CYS A 30 -3.48 -4.55 -11.38
CA CYS A 30 -3.18 -5.42 -10.25
C CYS A 30 -2.45 -4.65 -9.15
N THR A 31 -1.46 -3.83 -9.51
CA THR A 31 -0.71 -3.01 -8.56
C THR A 31 -1.63 -2.03 -7.83
N SER A 32 -2.52 -1.35 -8.56
CA SER A 32 -3.48 -0.41 -7.97
C SER A 32 -4.39 -1.10 -6.95
N PHE A 33 -4.90 -2.29 -7.29
CA PHE A 33 -5.74 -3.09 -6.39
C PHE A 33 -5.01 -3.49 -5.10
N PHE A 34 -3.76 -3.98 -5.22
CA PHE A 34 -2.94 -4.35 -4.07
C PHE A 34 -2.55 -3.13 -3.22
N VAL A 35 -2.18 -2.00 -3.84
CA VAL A 35 -1.88 -0.77 -3.08
C VAL A 35 -3.10 -0.33 -2.27
N VAL A 36 -4.29 -0.25 -2.87
CA VAL A 36 -5.50 0.20 -2.16
C VAL A 36 -5.84 -0.74 -1.01
N THR A 37 -5.65 -2.05 -1.21
CA THR A 37 -5.89 -3.05 -0.17
C THR A 37 -4.88 -2.91 0.98
N ASP A 38 -3.59 -2.72 0.70
CA ASP A 38 -2.58 -2.46 1.72
C ASP A 38 -2.85 -1.14 2.48
N LEU A 39 -3.13 -0.06 1.75
CA LEU A 39 -3.39 1.27 2.34
C LEU A 39 -4.62 1.29 3.25
N THR A 40 -5.57 0.37 3.09
CA THR A 40 -6.76 0.25 3.94
C THR A 40 -6.56 -0.77 5.07
N LEU A 41 -5.87 -1.89 4.82
CA LEU A 41 -5.64 -2.90 5.84
C LEU A 41 -4.58 -2.48 6.87
N ILE A 42 -3.53 -1.74 6.47
CA ILE A 42 -2.46 -1.35 7.40
C ILE A 42 -3.01 -0.52 8.59
N PRO A 43 -3.75 0.59 8.40
CA PRO A 43 -4.34 1.35 9.51
C PRO A 43 -5.31 0.52 10.35
N LEU A 44 -6.12 -0.33 9.70
CA LEU A 44 -7.12 -1.16 10.36
C LEU A 44 -6.48 -2.19 11.30
N THR A 45 -5.44 -2.88 10.85
CA THR A 45 -4.69 -3.85 11.67
C THR A 45 -4.00 -3.20 12.87
N TRP A 46 -3.59 -1.94 12.71
CA TRP A 46 -3.00 -1.15 13.79
C TRP A 46 -4.04 -0.76 14.84
N ALA A 47 -5.20 -0.25 14.39
CA ALA A 47 -6.27 0.25 15.24
C ALA A 47 -6.93 -0.84 16.09
N TRP A 48 -7.29 -1.96 15.47
CA TRP A 48 -8.09 -3.00 16.11
C TRP A 48 -7.25 -4.13 16.68
N SER A 49 -5.92 -4.04 16.52
CA SER A 49 -4.99 -5.10 16.91
C SER A 49 -5.48 -6.49 16.50
N ILE A 50 -6.18 -6.57 15.36
CA ILE A 50 -6.96 -7.75 14.96
C ILE A 50 -6.04 -8.95 15.12
N ASP A 51 -6.38 -9.84 16.06
CA ASP A 51 -5.63 -11.07 16.26
C ASP A 51 -5.40 -11.67 14.88
N VAL A 52 -4.14 -11.99 14.59
CA VAL A 52 -3.70 -12.39 13.25
C VAL A 52 -4.40 -13.71 12.91
N LYS A 53 -5.63 -13.60 12.43
CA LYS A 53 -6.41 -14.74 11.95
C LYS A 53 -5.66 -15.27 10.75
N HIS A 54 -5.75 -16.58 10.55
CA HIS A 54 -5.08 -17.28 9.45
C HIS A 54 -5.22 -16.55 8.08
N GLN A 55 -6.36 -15.90 7.83
CA GLN A 55 -6.62 -15.12 6.62
C GLN A 55 -5.69 -13.91 6.43
N LEU A 56 -5.40 -13.14 7.50
CA LEU A 56 -4.53 -11.96 7.43
C LEU A 56 -3.06 -12.37 7.23
N MET A 57 -2.66 -13.51 7.80
CA MET A 57 -1.33 -14.09 7.59
C MET A 57 -1.13 -14.48 6.12
N VAL A 58 -2.09 -15.19 5.51
CA VAL A 58 -2.04 -15.55 4.09
C VAL A 58 -1.96 -14.31 3.21
N TYR A 59 -2.78 -13.29 3.47
CA TYR A 59 -2.71 -12.03 2.74
C TYR A 59 -1.33 -11.36 2.83
N SER A 60 -0.73 -11.34 4.03
CA SER A 60 0.58 -10.72 4.24
C SER A 60 1.69 -11.38 3.42
N TRP A 61 1.69 -12.72 3.35
CA TRP A 61 2.62 -13.47 2.50
C TRP A 61 2.38 -13.23 1.01
N VAL A 62 1.11 -13.20 0.59
CA VAL A 62 0.76 -12.89 -0.81
C VAL A 62 1.20 -11.47 -1.16
N SER A 63 0.96 -10.49 -0.30
CA SER A 63 1.32 -9.09 -0.50
C SER A 63 2.84 -8.92 -0.61
N VAL A 64 3.64 -9.47 0.32
CA VAL A 64 5.11 -9.33 0.27
C VAL A 64 5.73 -9.99 -0.97
N ILE A 65 5.20 -11.14 -1.41
CA ILE A 65 5.63 -11.80 -2.64
C ILE A 65 5.24 -10.94 -3.85
N PHE A 66 4.01 -10.43 -3.90
CA PHE A 66 3.54 -9.56 -4.96
C PHE A 66 4.43 -8.32 -5.11
N TRP A 67 4.75 -7.63 -4.01
CA TRP A 67 5.63 -6.46 -4.04
C TRP A 67 7.05 -6.79 -4.46
N THR A 68 7.56 -7.97 -4.08
CA THR A 68 8.87 -8.43 -4.52
C THR A 68 8.88 -8.66 -6.03
N VAL A 69 7.84 -9.30 -6.58
CA VAL A 69 7.70 -9.54 -8.02
C VAL A 69 7.54 -8.21 -8.78
N GLU A 70 6.70 -7.30 -8.30
CA GLU A 70 6.48 -5.97 -8.90
C GLU A 70 7.78 -5.17 -8.96
N MET A 71 8.56 -5.18 -7.87
CA MET A 71 9.89 -4.58 -7.84
C MET A 71 10.82 -5.19 -8.90
N MET A 72 10.79 -6.51 -9.10
CA MET A 72 11.60 -7.16 -10.14
C MET A 72 11.11 -6.80 -11.55
N LEU A 73 9.81 -6.68 -11.77
CA LEU A 73 9.25 -6.29 -13.06
C LEU A 73 9.71 -4.89 -13.48
N LYS A 74 9.90 -3.95 -12.54
CA LYS A 74 10.44 -2.60 -12.83
C LYS A 74 11.82 -2.60 -13.46
N PHE A 75 12.65 -3.63 -13.24
CA PHE A 75 13.94 -3.75 -13.93
C PHE A 75 13.79 -4.08 -15.43
N VAL A 76 12.64 -4.61 -15.82
CA VAL A 76 12.34 -5.11 -17.16
C VAL A 76 11.29 -4.23 -17.86
N THR A 77 10.66 -3.28 -17.16
CA THR A 77 9.70 -2.33 -17.74
C THR A 77 10.42 -1.14 -18.37
N GLY A 78 10.20 -0.90 -19.66
CA GLY A 78 10.76 0.24 -20.36
C GLY A 78 10.29 1.58 -19.78
N TYR A 79 11.08 2.63 -19.98
CA TYR A 79 10.78 3.97 -19.47
C TYR A 79 10.83 5.01 -20.59
N HIS A 80 10.07 6.10 -20.42
CA HIS A 80 10.05 7.22 -21.35
C HIS A 80 11.17 8.22 -21.02
N VAL A 81 11.94 8.60 -22.03
CA VAL A 81 12.87 9.73 -21.99
C VAL A 81 12.53 10.63 -23.16
N ASP A 82 12.06 11.84 -22.88
CA ASP A 82 11.56 12.78 -23.89
C ASP A 82 10.44 12.14 -24.74
N GLU A 83 10.63 12.00 -26.05
CA GLU A 83 9.69 11.35 -26.98
C GLU A 83 10.06 9.89 -27.30
N GLU A 84 11.18 9.39 -26.78
CA GLU A 84 11.69 8.06 -27.10
C GLU A 84 11.45 7.05 -25.97
N VAL A 85 11.04 5.84 -26.35
CA VAL A 85 10.85 4.73 -25.44
C VAL A 85 12.11 3.88 -25.38
N VAL A 86 12.76 3.85 -24.22
CA VAL A 86 13.94 3.00 -23.99
C VAL A 86 13.49 1.65 -23.47
N VAL A 87 13.68 0.60 -24.29
CA VAL A 87 13.33 -0.80 -23.97
C VAL A 87 14.57 -1.69 -23.72
N THR A 88 15.74 -1.11 -23.51
CA THR A 88 16.96 -1.90 -23.24
C THR A 88 17.10 -2.21 -21.75
N ILE A 89 17.04 -3.50 -21.38
CA ILE A 89 17.11 -3.96 -19.97
C ILE A 89 18.28 -3.34 -19.20
N LYS A 90 19.50 -3.32 -19.77
CA LYS A 90 20.68 -2.75 -19.10
C LYS A 90 20.51 -1.27 -18.74
N ARG A 91 19.86 -0.50 -19.62
CA ARG A 91 19.65 0.93 -19.45
C ARG A 91 18.50 1.20 -18.48
N THR A 92 17.42 0.43 -18.57
CA THR A 92 16.31 0.43 -17.60
C THR A 92 16.79 0.10 -16.19
N ALA A 93 17.52 -1.00 -16.02
CA ALA A 93 18.03 -1.43 -14.73
C ALA A 93 18.95 -0.38 -14.08
N ARG A 94 19.86 0.22 -14.86
CA ARG A 94 20.75 1.30 -14.36
C ARG A 94 19.95 2.53 -13.95
N HIS A 95 18.96 2.92 -14.75
CA HIS A 95 18.10 4.06 -14.44
C HIS A 95 17.32 3.82 -13.13
N TYR A 96 16.66 2.68 -13.02
CA TYR A 96 15.88 2.30 -11.84
C TYR A 96 16.74 2.21 -10.57
N MET A 97 17.92 1.57 -10.65
CA MET A 97 18.86 1.45 -9.53
C MET A 97 19.27 2.81 -8.95
N SER A 98 19.48 3.81 -9.81
CA SER A 98 19.93 5.13 -9.37
C SER A 98 18.83 6.01 -8.76
N ARG A 99 17.55 5.74 -9.05
CA ARG A 99 16.46 6.65 -8.68
C ARG A 99 15.55 6.13 -7.58
N CYS A 100 15.06 4.89 -7.72
CA CYS A 100 13.95 4.41 -6.90
C CYS A 100 14.24 3.07 -6.21
N PHE A 101 15.23 2.30 -6.68
CA PHE A 101 15.52 0.99 -6.12
C PHE A 101 15.80 1.00 -4.62
N VAL A 102 16.62 1.94 -4.12
CA VAL A 102 16.96 1.99 -2.69
C VAL A 102 15.71 2.14 -1.83
N PHE A 103 14.81 3.04 -2.23
CA PHE A 103 13.55 3.26 -1.54
C PHE A 103 12.60 2.07 -1.65
N ASP A 104 12.45 1.52 -2.86
CA ASP A 104 11.59 0.37 -3.11
C ASP A 104 12.07 -0.87 -2.36
N ALA A 105 13.37 -1.13 -2.36
CA ALA A 105 14.00 -2.22 -1.63
C ALA A 105 13.85 -2.04 -0.12
N PHE A 106 14.04 -0.84 0.42
CA PHE A 106 13.83 -0.56 1.83
C PHE A 106 12.41 -0.92 2.27
N VAL A 107 11.40 -0.44 1.53
CA VAL A 107 9.99 -0.71 1.84
C VAL A 107 9.68 -2.21 1.74
N VAL A 108 10.19 -2.91 0.72
CA VAL A 108 10.02 -4.37 0.58
C VAL A 108 10.73 -5.12 1.72
N CYS A 109 11.92 -4.70 2.13
CA CYS A 109 12.64 -5.30 3.25
C CYS A 109 11.88 -5.12 4.57
N CYS A 110 11.30 -3.93 4.83
CA CYS A 110 10.46 -3.71 6.00
C CYS A 110 9.25 -4.66 6.01
N ASP A 111 8.58 -4.86 4.88
CA ASP A 111 7.46 -5.81 4.77
C ASP A 111 7.88 -7.26 5.05
N TRP A 112 9.04 -7.68 4.53
CA TRP A 112 9.59 -9.01 4.82
C TRP A 112 9.89 -9.18 6.31
N ILE A 113 10.55 -8.20 6.93
CA ILE A 113 10.85 -8.22 8.36
C ILE A 113 9.55 -8.26 9.18
N GLY A 114 8.55 -7.43 8.84
CA GLY A 114 7.24 -7.42 9.48
C GLY A 114 6.51 -8.76 9.35
N THR A 115 6.49 -9.35 8.16
CA THR A 115 5.80 -10.62 7.89
C THR A 115 6.46 -11.81 8.60
N ILE A 116 7.80 -11.87 8.59
CA ILE A 116 8.57 -12.92 9.27
C ILE A 116 8.45 -12.79 10.80
N SER A 117 8.56 -11.57 11.34
CA SER A 117 8.41 -11.33 12.78
C SER A 117 7.03 -11.70 13.29
N GLU A 118 5.97 -11.44 12.52
CA GLU A 118 4.62 -11.88 12.88
C GLU A 118 4.44 -13.39 12.80
N THR A 119 4.97 -14.03 11.75
CA THR A 119 4.88 -15.49 11.59
C THR A 119 5.61 -16.20 12.74
N THR A 120 6.80 -15.71 13.12
CA THR A 120 7.59 -16.25 14.23
C THR A 120 6.93 -16.01 15.59
N ALA A 121 6.36 -14.82 15.83
CA ALA A 121 5.61 -14.54 17.05
C ALA A 121 4.38 -15.44 17.21
N PHE A 122 3.64 -15.72 16.12
CA PHE A 122 2.50 -16.64 16.12
C PHE A 122 2.90 -18.09 16.47
N HIS A 123 4.07 -18.53 16.00
CA HIS A 123 4.58 -19.88 16.34
C HIS A 123 5.13 -19.94 17.77
N GLN A 124 5.75 -18.85 18.26
CA GLN A 124 6.29 -18.78 19.62
C GLN A 124 5.22 -18.64 20.71
N SER A 125 4.05 -18.07 20.42
CA SER A 125 2.94 -18.03 21.39
C SER A 125 2.47 -19.42 21.84
N ALA A 126 2.87 -20.50 21.17
CA ALA A 126 2.63 -21.87 21.60
C ALA A 126 3.69 -22.42 22.60
N ILE A 127 4.86 -21.78 22.74
CA ILE A 127 6.04 -22.36 23.44
C ILE A 127 6.76 -21.37 24.40
N ALA A 128 6.61 -20.05 24.24
CA ALA A 128 7.40 -19.02 24.95
C ALA A 128 6.56 -17.99 25.74
N ASP A 129 7.24 -17.18 26.58
CA ASP A 129 6.66 -16.09 27.38
C ASP A 129 5.85 -15.09 26.54
N VAL A 130 4.56 -14.97 26.87
CA VAL A 130 3.57 -14.13 26.17
C VAL A 130 4.01 -12.66 26.08
N ALA A 131 4.75 -12.16 27.09
CA ALA A 131 5.22 -10.77 27.12
C ALA A 131 6.19 -10.43 25.97
N THR A 132 7.11 -11.35 25.64
CA THR A 132 8.08 -11.16 24.56
C THR A 132 7.41 -11.20 23.19
N ALA A 133 6.45 -12.11 23.01
CA ALA A 133 5.66 -12.20 21.78
C ALA A 133 4.86 -10.91 21.51
N VAL A 134 4.26 -10.31 22.54
CA VAL A 134 3.54 -9.03 22.43
C VAL A 134 4.47 -7.89 22.01
N GLN A 135 5.71 -7.83 22.52
CA GLN A 135 6.68 -6.80 22.12
C GLN A 135 7.10 -6.94 20.66
N VAL A 136 7.37 -8.17 20.20
CA VAL A 136 7.72 -8.45 18.80
C VAL A 136 6.58 -8.04 17.85
N LEU A 137 5.33 -8.36 18.21
CA LEU A 137 4.14 -7.95 17.44
C LEU A 137 3.94 -6.43 17.38
N ARG A 138 4.33 -5.69 18.43
CA ARG A 138 4.27 -4.22 18.39
C ARG A 138 5.29 -3.63 17.42
N VAL A 139 6.51 -4.18 17.40
CA VAL A 139 7.57 -3.72 16.52
C VAL A 139 7.30 -4.11 15.07
N SER A 140 6.78 -5.31 14.81
CA SER A 140 6.44 -5.77 13.45
C SER A 140 5.44 -4.83 12.77
N ARG A 141 4.46 -4.34 13.53
CA ARG A 141 3.45 -3.38 13.07
C ARG A 141 4.05 -2.06 12.61
N LEU A 142 5.13 -1.59 13.25
CA LEU A 142 5.82 -0.36 12.82
C LEU A 142 6.48 -0.53 11.46
N PHE A 143 7.06 -1.71 11.19
CA PHE A 143 7.65 -1.99 9.88
C PHE A 143 6.59 -2.01 8.77
N ARG A 144 5.36 -2.47 9.05
CA ARG A 144 4.25 -2.42 8.09
C ARG A 144 3.82 -1.00 7.73
N LEU A 145 4.07 0.00 8.57
CA LEU A 145 3.78 1.41 8.25
C LEU A 145 4.63 1.91 7.08
N ALA A 146 5.79 1.28 6.81
CA ALA A 146 6.57 1.58 5.61
C ALA A 146 5.76 1.31 4.31
N GLY A 147 4.79 0.40 4.35
CA GLY A 147 3.86 0.14 3.26
C GLY A 147 2.97 1.34 2.91
N LEU A 148 2.71 2.26 3.85
CA LEU A 148 1.91 3.47 3.57
C LEU A 148 2.60 4.41 2.57
N PHE A 149 3.93 4.37 2.50
CA PHE A 149 4.68 5.13 1.50
C PHE A 149 4.36 4.72 0.06
N ARG A 150 3.71 3.57 -0.16
CA ARG A 150 3.20 3.15 -1.47
C ARG A 150 2.13 4.09 -2.02
N ILE A 151 1.54 4.98 -1.21
CA ILE A 151 0.63 6.02 -1.70
C ILE A 151 1.27 6.89 -2.80
N VAL A 152 2.57 7.15 -2.72
CA VAL A 152 3.31 7.89 -3.76
C VAL A 152 3.29 7.13 -5.09
N ARG A 153 3.35 5.79 -5.04
CA ARG A 153 3.23 4.95 -6.24
C ARG A 153 1.82 5.01 -6.80
N PHE A 154 0.79 4.92 -5.95
CA PHE A 154 -0.61 5.02 -6.38
C PHE A 154 -0.89 6.34 -7.10
N ALA A 155 -0.38 7.46 -6.58
CA ALA A 155 -0.51 8.76 -7.23
C ALA A 155 0.10 8.78 -8.65
N ARG A 156 1.29 8.20 -8.83
CA ARG A 156 1.93 8.08 -10.16
C ARG A 156 1.16 7.19 -11.12
N ILE A 157 0.60 6.08 -10.63
CA ILE A 157 -0.22 5.18 -11.46
C ILE A 157 -1.51 5.89 -11.91
N LEU A 158 -2.15 6.65 -11.01
CA LEU A 158 -3.32 7.46 -11.36
C LEU A 158 -2.98 8.51 -12.42
N GLU A 159 -1.82 9.18 -12.30
CA GLU A 159 -1.34 10.14 -13.29
C GLU A 159 -1.14 9.46 -14.67
N GLU A 160 -0.47 8.31 -14.71
CA GLU A 160 -0.27 7.54 -15.95
C GLU A 160 -1.61 7.08 -16.56
N MET A 161 -2.55 6.66 -15.73
CA MET A 161 -3.90 6.30 -16.17
C MET A 161 -4.64 7.51 -16.74
N MET A 162 -4.57 8.66 -16.07
CA MET A 162 -5.19 9.92 -16.51
C MET A 162 -4.64 10.39 -17.86
N ASP A 163 -3.33 10.24 -18.09
CA ASP A 163 -2.69 10.62 -19.34
C ASP A 163 -3.10 9.75 -20.52
N ARG A 164 -3.42 8.48 -20.27
CA ARG A 164 -3.93 7.57 -21.30
C ARG A 164 -5.33 7.94 -21.79
N PHE A 165 -6.18 8.54 -20.96
CA PHE A 165 -7.54 8.88 -21.36
C PHE A 165 -7.56 10.18 -22.17
N ALA A 166 -8.05 10.07 -23.41
CA ALA A 166 -8.00 11.14 -24.41
C ALA A 166 -9.06 12.25 -24.22
N SER A 167 -10.19 11.94 -23.57
CA SER A 167 -11.23 12.96 -23.39
C SER A 167 -10.95 13.82 -22.16
N GLU A 168 -10.89 15.13 -22.35
CA GLU A 168 -10.71 16.10 -21.25
C GLU A 168 -11.77 15.93 -20.16
N MET A 169 -12.99 15.53 -20.55
CA MET A 169 -14.09 15.27 -19.62
C MET A 169 -13.77 14.10 -18.68
N VAL A 170 -13.34 12.95 -19.23
CA VAL A 170 -12.98 11.79 -18.41
C VAL A 170 -11.78 12.10 -17.51
N ARG A 171 -10.78 12.85 -18.00
CA ARG A 171 -9.64 13.27 -17.17
C ARG A 171 -10.07 14.11 -15.97
N LYS A 172 -10.97 15.08 -16.17
CA LYS A 172 -11.53 15.91 -15.09
C LYS A 172 -12.35 15.08 -14.11
N LEU A 173 -13.18 14.15 -14.59
CA LEU A 173 -13.97 13.26 -13.74
C LEU A 173 -13.08 12.34 -12.89
N ILE A 174 -12.04 11.73 -13.48
CA ILE A 174 -11.09 10.90 -12.74
C ILE A 174 -10.36 11.75 -11.68
N ALA A 175 -9.90 12.95 -12.01
CA ALA A 175 -9.23 13.83 -11.04
C ALA A 175 -10.12 14.14 -9.83
N ILE A 176 -11.38 14.53 -10.06
CA ILE A 176 -12.36 14.81 -8.99
C ILE A 176 -12.60 13.55 -8.16
N PHE A 177 -12.83 12.42 -8.81
CA PHE A 177 -13.05 11.14 -8.14
C PHE A 177 -11.85 10.70 -7.30
N SER A 178 -10.63 10.86 -7.81
CA SER A 178 -9.38 10.58 -7.09
C SER A 178 -9.21 11.47 -5.86
N ILE A 179 -9.58 12.75 -5.93
CA ILE A 179 -9.56 13.64 -4.77
C ILE A 179 -10.57 13.17 -3.72
N CYS A 180 -11.81 12.85 -4.11
CA CYS A 180 -12.83 12.32 -3.19
C CYS A 180 -12.36 11.03 -2.50
N LEU A 181 -11.79 10.09 -3.26
CA LEU A 181 -11.21 8.86 -2.70
C LEU A 181 -10.05 9.15 -1.75
N CYS A 182 -9.19 10.11 -2.08
CA CYS A 182 -8.08 10.53 -1.21
C CYS A 182 -8.60 11.07 0.12
N VAL A 183 -9.62 11.94 0.09
CA VAL A 183 -10.25 12.47 1.31
C VAL A 183 -10.86 11.34 2.15
N LEU A 184 -11.67 10.47 1.54
CA LEU A 184 -12.26 9.33 2.25
C LEU A 184 -11.21 8.41 2.87
N TRP A 185 -10.10 8.18 2.16
CA TRP A 185 -8.99 7.39 2.67
C TRP A 185 -8.27 8.08 3.84
N LEU A 186 -8.02 9.39 3.77
CA LEU A 186 -7.44 10.14 4.89
C LEU A 186 -8.37 10.12 6.11
N THR A 187 -9.67 10.30 5.93
CA THR A 187 -10.67 10.17 7.00
C THR A 187 -10.63 8.78 7.64
N HIS A 188 -10.50 7.72 6.84
CA HIS A 188 -10.31 6.35 7.33
C HIS A 188 -9.02 6.19 8.14
N VAL A 189 -7.88 6.67 7.64
CA VAL A 189 -6.59 6.60 8.35
C VAL A 189 -6.66 7.33 9.69
N ILE A 190 -7.16 8.56 9.70
CA ILE A 190 -7.27 9.38 10.92
C ILE A 190 -8.26 8.74 11.90
N GLY A 191 -9.40 8.22 11.40
CA GLY A 191 -10.36 7.48 12.22
C GLY A 191 -9.75 6.24 12.86
N CYS A 192 -8.99 5.44 12.10
CA CYS A 192 -8.23 4.31 12.61
C CYS A 192 -7.19 4.73 13.66
N LEU A 193 -6.48 5.84 13.46
CA LEU A 193 -5.55 6.38 14.46
C LEU A 193 -6.28 6.78 15.75
N TRP A 194 -7.48 7.37 15.65
CA TRP A 194 -8.31 7.72 16.81
C TRP A 194 -8.74 6.47 17.61
N CYS A 195 -9.15 5.42 16.90
CA CYS A 195 -9.42 4.11 17.50
C CYS A 195 -8.17 3.49 18.14
N ALA A 196 -7.00 3.56 17.47
CA ALA A 196 -5.75 3.05 18.02
C ALA A 196 -5.35 3.76 19.32
N MET A 197 -5.52 5.08 19.38
CA MET A 197 -5.24 5.88 20.57
C MET A 197 -6.18 5.55 21.74
N ALA A 198 -7.40 5.08 21.48
CA ALA A 198 -8.30 4.61 22.52
C ALA A 198 -7.79 3.36 23.25
N SER A 199 -6.93 2.57 22.60
CA SER A 199 -6.37 1.33 23.15
C SER A 199 -5.01 1.49 23.83
N LEU A 200 -4.38 2.66 23.71
CA LEU A 200 -3.13 2.97 24.41
C LEU A 200 -3.41 3.33 25.87
N PRO A 201 -2.53 3.02 26.84
CA PRO A 201 -2.73 3.44 28.22
C PRO A 201 -2.65 4.97 28.34
N SER A 202 -3.68 5.60 28.91
CA SER A 202 -3.68 7.03 29.25
C SER A 202 -3.09 7.27 30.64
N ASP A 203 -2.17 8.22 30.76
CA ASP A 203 -1.57 8.64 32.04
C ASP A 203 -2.62 9.25 32.99
N THR A 204 -3.71 9.81 32.46
CA THR A 204 -4.84 10.35 33.23
C THR A 204 -5.95 9.33 33.42
N GLY A 205 -5.89 8.18 32.73
CA GLY A 205 -6.98 7.19 32.68
C GLY A 205 -8.20 7.65 31.89
N GLU A 206 -8.18 8.85 31.32
CA GLU A 206 -9.23 9.42 30.47
C GLU A 206 -8.96 9.05 29.02
N HIS A 207 -9.99 8.52 28.34
CA HIS A 207 -10.02 8.28 26.90
C HIS A 207 -11.30 8.87 26.33
N TRP A 208 -11.27 9.28 25.06
CA TRP A 208 -12.47 9.79 24.35
C TRP A 208 -13.63 8.77 24.30
N THR A 209 -13.35 7.50 24.62
CA THR A 209 -14.31 6.41 24.70
C THR A 209 -14.94 6.22 26.08
N LYS A 210 -14.42 6.87 27.13
CA LYS A 210 -14.78 6.61 28.54
C LYS A 210 -15.99 7.42 29.04
N GLU A 211 -16.43 8.43 28.28
CA GLU A 211 -17.59 9.25 28.62
C GLU A 211 -18.95 8.57 28.38
N GLY A 212 -18.97 7.33 27.86
CA GLY A 212 -20.18 6.51 27.76
C GLY A 212 -19.92 5.09 28.23
N HIS A 213 -20.89 4.48 28.92
CA HIS A 213 -20.90 3.10 29.44
C HIS A 213 -20.75 2.02 28.34
N LEU A 214 -19.62 2.02 27.63
CA LEU A 214 -19.35 1.22 26.45
C LEU A 214 -18.41 0.04 26.76
N GLU A 215 -18.45 -0.46 27.98
CA GLU A 215 -17.78 -1.71 28.34
C GLU A 215 -18.74 -2.88 28.07
N ALA A 216 -18.39 -3.74 27.10
CA ALA A 216 -18.80 -5.15 27.00
C ALA A 216 -19.91 -5.61 26.02
N GLU A 217 -20.10 -5.01 24.84
CA GLU A 217 -20.82 -5.72 23.74
C GLU A 217 -20.11 -5.65 22.38
N ASP A 218 -20.14 -6.77 21.64
CA ASP A 218 -19.48 -7.00 20.35
C ASP A 218 -19.86 -6.01 19.22
N GLY A 219 -20.90 -5.18 19.41
CA GLY A 219 -21.29 -4.08 18.52
C GLY A 219 -20.45 -2.80 18.67
N LEU A 220 -19.61 -2.73 19.70
CA LEU A 220 -18.80 -1.55 20.03
C LEU A 220 -17.78 -1.20 18.95
N THR A 221 -17.20 -2.20 18.29
CA THR A 221 -16.14 -2.00 17.29
C THR A 221 -16.60 -1.14 16.12
N LEU A 222 -17.79 -1.45 15.59
CA LEU A 222 -18.38 -0.69 14.50
C LEU A 222 -18.81 0.70 14.96
N TYR A 223 -19.39 0.81 16.16
CA TYR A 223 -19.83 2.09 16.73
C TYR A 223 -18.66 3.06 16.98
N MET A 224 -17.55 2.57 17.56
CA MET A 224 -16.34 3.36 17.74
C MET A 224 -15.76 3.81 16.41
N TYR A 225 -15.70 2.91 15.43
CA TYR A 225 -15.21 3.24 14.09
C TYR A 225 -16.08 4.29 13.40
N THR A 226 -17.40 4.13 13.39
CA THR A 226 -18.32 5.08 12.74
C THR A 226 -18.34 6.43 13.44
N THR A 227 -18.22 6.46 14.77
CA THR A 227 -18.12 7.70 15.54
C THR A 227 -16.83 8.44 15.25
N ALA A 228 -15.69 7.74 15.27
CA ALA A 228 -14.39 8.31 14.92
C ALA A 228 -14.39 8.82 13.47
N PHE A 229 -14.94 8.03 12.54
CA PHE A 229 -15.04 8.40 11.13
C PHE A 229 -15.96 9.62 10.91
N HIS A 230 -17.10 9.69 11.60
CA HIS A 230 -18.01 10.83 11.51
C HIS A 230 -17.35 12.11 12.04
N TRP A 231 -16.62 12.01 13.17
CA TRP A 231 -15.92 13.14 13.75
C TRP A 231 -14.79 13.65 12.84
N THR A 232 -13.99 12.75 12.27
CA THR A 232 -12.90 13.12 11.35
C THR A 232 -13.40 13.63 10.00
N PHE A 233 -14.59 13.21 9.57
CA PHE A 233 -15.22 13.72 8.35
C PHE A 233 -15.87 15.10 8.55
N ALA A 234 -16.35 15.40 9.75
CA ALA A 234 -17.03 16.65 10.07
C ALA A 234 -16.08 17.85 10.28
N GLN A 235 -14.77 17.58 10.43
CA GLN A 235 -13.72 18.59 10.65
C GLN A 235 -13.15 19.14 9.35
#